data_AF-A0A7S0XGZ4-F1
#
_entry.id   AF-A0A7S0XGZ4-F1
#
_cell.length_a   1.000
_cell.length_b   1.000
_cell.length_c   1.000
_cell.angle_alpha   90.00
_cell.angle_beta   90.00
_cell.angle_gamma   90.00
#
_symmetry.space_group_name_H-M   'P 1'
#
loop_
_entity.id
_entity.type
_entity.pdbx_description
1 polymer ?
#
loop_
_entity_poly.entity_id
_entity_poly.type
_entity_poly.pdbx_seq_one_letter_code
_entity_poly.pdbx_strand_id
1 'polypeptide(L)'
;RAAQAKLPVMLVPGCASNAYTFDTAPGYSLARHLATCGHDTWIVECRGVGFSRPWRREGDWVDPKTGAPRQHTPTFGDFDYDTYLREDLPAAAAHIAERTGSKRLAGVG
;
A
#
# COMPACT_ATOMS: atom_id res chain seq x y z
N ARG A 1 3.51 4.70 -33.72
CA ARG A 1 4.11 4.68 -32.36
C ARG A 1 3.76 3.34 -31.74
N ALA A 2 4.75 2.57 -31.27
CA ALA A 2 4.45 1.37 -30.48
C ALA A 2 3.59 1.79 -29.26
N ALA A 3 2.60 0.98 -28.90
CA ALA A 3 1.82 1.23 -27.69
C ALA A 3 2.78 1.27 -26.50
N GLN A 4 2.82 2.38 -25.77
CA GLN A 4 3.59 2.49 -24.55
C GLN A 4 3.04 1.44 -23.58
N ALA A 5 3.87 0.47 -23.19
CA ALA A 5 3.48 -0.53 -22.19
C ALA A 5 3.02 0.18 -20.92
N LYS A 6 1.84 -0.20 -20.42
CA LYS A 6 1.28 0.36 -19.20
C LYS A 6 2.10 -0.14 -18.01
N LEU A 7 2.74 0.78 -17.30
CA LEU A 7 3.50 0.45 -16.10
C LEU A 7 2.53 0.20 -14.94
N PRO A 8 2.86 -0.75 -14.04
CA PRO A 8 2.23 -0.79 -12.73
C PRO A 8 2.43 0.54 -12.01
N VAL A 9 1.41 1.00 -11.30
CA VAL A 9 1.42 2.25 -10.56
C VAL A 9 1.29 1.95 -9.07
N MET A 10 2.29 2.38 -8.29
CA MET A 10 2.30 2.32 -6.84
C MET A 10 1.84 3.66 -6.29
N LEU A 11 0.69 3.67 -5.62
CA LEU A 11 0.08 4.83 -4.99
C LEU A 11 0.36 4.77 -3.48
N VAL A 12 1.07 5.77 -2.95
CA VAL A 12 1.53 5.82 -1.55
C VAL A 12 0.80 6.96 -0.83
N PRO A 13 -0.14 6.68 0.09
CA PRO A 13 -0.84 7.71 0.85
C PRO A 13 0.12 8.50 1.74
N GLY A 14 -0.26 9.75 2.03
CA GLY A 14 0.50 10.61 2.92
C GLY A 14 0.41 10.22 4.40
N CYS A 15 0.97 11.09 5.26
CA CYS A 15 0.99 10.92 6.71
C CYS A 15 -0.39 10.57 7.28
N ALA A 16 -0.43 9.52 8.13
CA ALA A 16 -1.63 9.10 8.86
C ALA A 16 -2.85 8.82 7.97
N SER A 17 -2.63 8.57 6.68
CA SER A 17 -3.67 8.30 5.69
C SER A 17 -3.60 6.84 5.21
N ASN A 18 -4.55 6.44 4.38
CA ASN A 18 -4.74 5.05 3.97
C ASN A 18 -5.30 4.99 2.53
N ALA A 19 -5.81 3.82 2.11
CA ALA A 19 -6.29 3.62 0.75
C ALA A 19 -7.36 4.64 0.29
N TYR A 20 -8.12 5.22 1.21
CA TYR A 20 -9.13 6.22 0.89
C TYR A 20 -8.54 7.52 0.32
N THR A 21 -7.23 7.78 0.43
CA THR A 21 -6.59 8.91 -0.28
C THR A 21 -6.77 8.82 -1.80
N PHE A 22 -6.74 7.60 -2.35
CA PHE A 22 -6.78 7.39 -3.80
C PHE A 22 -8.03 6.67 -4.29
N ASP A 23 -8.77 6.01 -3.38
CA ASP A 23 -10.06 5.41 -3.67
C ASP A 23 -11.16 5.87 -2.71
N THR A 24 -11.83 6.98 -3.06
CA THR A 24 -12.90 7.61 -2.26
C THR A 24 -14.30 7.22 -2.72
N ALA A 25 -14.59 7.38 -4.02
CA ALA A 25 -15.91 7.20 -4.59
C ALA A 25 -15.86 6.99 -6.11
N PRO A 26 -16.85 6.31 -6.71
CA PRO A 26 -16.96 6.21 -8.17
C PRO A 26 -16.85 7.60 -8.84
N GLY A 27 -16.00 7.73 -9.85
CA GLY A 27 -15.78 8.99 -10.58
C GLY A 27 -14.77 9.96 -9.93
N TYR A 28 -14.39 9.75 -8.67
CA TYR A 28 -13.47 10.63 -7.92
C TYR A 28 -12.21 9.92 -7.39
N SER A 29 -12.05 8.63 -7.73
CA SER A 29 -10.91 7.82 -7.32
C SER A 29 -9.81 7.79 -8.39
N LEU A 30 -8.64 8.35 -8.07
CA LEU A 30 -7.46 8.26 -8.94
C LEU A 30 -7.09 6.80 -9.22
N ALA A 31 -7.15 5.94 -8.21
CA ALA A 31 -6.83 4.52 -8.37
C ALA A 31 -7.74 3.84 -9.40
N ARG A 32 -9.05 4.09 -9.33
CA ARG A 32 -10.01 3.54 -10.29
C ARG A 32 -9.80 4.12 -11.69
N HIS A 33 -9.55 5.42 -11.79
CA HIS A 33 -9.28 6.06 -13.07
C HIS A 33 -8.05 5.44 -13.76
N LEU A 34 -6.94 5.26 -13.04
CA LEU A 34 -5.72 4.64 -13.58
C LEU A 34 -5.95 3.18 -13.99
N ALA A 35 -6.69 2.41 -13.19
CA ALA A 35 -7.10 1.05 -13.52
C ALA A 35 -7.92 1.00 -14.82
N THR A 36 -8.90 1.90 -14.99
CA THR A 36 -9.69 1.99 -16.24
C THR A 36 -8.85 2.41 -17.46
N CYS A 37 -7.75 3.13 -17.23
CA CYS A 37 -6.76 3.48 -18.26
C CYS A 37 -5.78 2.34 -18.58
N GLY A 38 -5.95 1.16 -17.97
CA GLY A 38 -5.18 -0.06 -18.22
C GLY A 38 -3.90 -0.19 -17.40
N HIS A 39 -3.73 0.59 -16.33
CA HIS A 39 -2.61 0.42 -15.41
C HIS A 39 -2.94 -0.61 -14.34
N ASP A 40 -2.01 -1.52 -14.07
CA ASP A 40 -2.07 -2.35 -12.87
C ASP A 40 -1.79 -1.45 -11.65
N THR A 41 -2.83 -1.16 -10.87
CA THR A 41 -2.83 -0.04 -9.92
C THR A 41 -2.91 -0.55 -8.49
N TRP A 42 -1.92 -0.18 -7.68
CA TRP A 42 -1.69 -0.71 -6.33
C TRP A 42 -1.68 0.45 -5.34
N ILE A 43 -2.53 0.39 -4.30
CA ILE A 43 -2.46 1.33 -3.18
C ILE A 43 -1.71 0.66 -2.04
N VAL A 44 -0.64 1.29 -1.56
CA VAL A 44 0.23 0.77 -0.51
C VAL A 44 -0.13 1.41 0.82
N GLU A 45 -0.44 0.61 1.84
CA GLU A 45 -0.59 1.11 3.20
C GLU A 45 0.67 0.81 4.00
N CYS A 46 1.46 1.83 4.35
CA CYS A 46 2.63 1.67 5.22
C CYS A 46 2.23 1.26 6.65
N ARG A 47 3.19 0.77 7.44
CA ARG A 47 2.94 0.34 8.81
C ARG A 47 2.34 1.47 9.66
N GLY A 48 1.34 1.12 10.47
CA GLY A 48 0.61 2.01 11.39
C GLY A 48 -0.72 2.56 10.88
N VAL A 49 -1.04 2.40 9.59
CA VAL A 49 -2.30 2.90 8.99
C VAL A 49 -3.11 1.78 8.35
N GLY A 50 -4.41 2.00 8.19
CA GLY A 50 -5.33 1.07 7.53
C GLY A 50 -5.27 -0.35 8.10
N PHE A 51 -5.07 -1.33 7.22
CA PHE A 51 -4.89 -2.74 7.59
C PHE A 51 -3.44 -3.10 7.95
N SER A 52 -2.48 -2.22 7.67
CA SER A 52 -1.06 -2.39 8.03
C SER A 52 -0.78 -2.00 9.48
N ARG A 53 -1.55 -2.56 10.43
CA ARG A 53 -1.35 -2.37 11.87
C ARG A 53 -0.94 -3.66 12.62
N PRO A 54 -0.05 -4.52 12.06
CA PRO A 54 0.28 -5.78 12.70
C PRO A 54 1.03 -5.56 14.01
N TRP A 55 0.84 -6.52 14.92
CA TRP A 55 1.59 -6.61 16.16
C TRP A 55 2.98 -7.17 15.91
N ARG A 56 3.92 -6.96 16.84
CA ARG A 56 5.33 -7.38 16.73
C ARG A 56 5.52 -8.89 16.53
N ARG A 57 4.51 -9.72 16.83
CA ARG A 57 4.52 -11.17 16.63
C ARG A 57 3.28 -11.60 15.87
N GLU A 58 3.45 -12.47 14.88
CA GLU A 58 2.37 -12.99 14.02
C GLU A 58 1.21 -13.60 14.81
N GLY A 59 1.51 -14.33 15.90
CA GLY A 59 0.50 -14.93 16.78
C GLY A 59 -0.42 -13.93 17.48
N ASP A 60 -0.06 -12.64 17.50
CA ASP A 60 -0.87 -11.57 18.09
C ASP A 60 -1.74 -10.83 17.06
N TRP A 61 -1.66 -11.18 15.77
CA TRP A 61 -2.33 -10.43 14.69
C TRP A 61 -3.83 -10.62 14.65
N VAL A 62 -4.31 -11.76 15.15
CA VAL A 62 -5.72 -12.12 15.11
C VAL A 62 -6.23 -12.26 16.53
N ASP A 63 -7.40 -11.70 16.80
CA ASP A 63 -8.03 -11.91 18.07
C ASP A 63 -8.57 -13.36 18.14
N PRO A 64 -8.11 -14.18 19.10
CA PRO A 64 -8.45 -15.60 19.14
C PRO A 64 -9.92 -15.86 19.48
N LYS A 65 -10.66 -14.85 19.97
CA LYS A 65 -12.10 -14.99 20.26
C LYS A 65 -12.96 -14.65 19.05
N THR A 66 -12.55 -13.67 18.25
CA THR A 66 -13.36 -13.13 17.15
C THR A 66 -12.86 -13.49 15.75
N GLY A 67 -11.61 -13.92 15.63
CA GLY A 67 -10.96 -14.12 14.33
C GLY A 67 -10.67 -12.83 13.57
N ALA A 68 -10.95 -11.67 14.15
CA ALA A 68 -10.73 -10.37 13.52
C ALA A 68 -9.26 -9.94 13.67
N PRO A 69 -8.69 -9.22 12.67
CA PRO A 69 -7.39 -8.60 12.82
C PRO A 69 -7.37 -7.64 14.01
N ARG A 70 -6.43 -7.82 14.93
CA ARG A 70 -6.18 -6.89 16.03
C ARG A 70 -5.46 -5.67 15.49
N GLN A 71 -5.98 -4.48 15.80
CA GLN A 71 -5.32 -3.24 15.44
C GLN A 71 -4.36 -2.81 16.57
N HIS A 72 -3.06 -2.79 16.29
CA HIS A 72 -2.09 -2.14 17.17
C HIS A 72 -2.10 -0.63 16.92
N THR A 73 -2.20 0.16 17.98
CA THR A 73 -1.99 1.62 17.86
C THR A 73 -0.48 1.87 17.92
N PRO A 74 0.14 2.47 16.88
CA PRO A 74 1.54 2.82 16.92
C PRO A 74 1.89 3.67 18.13
N THR A 75 2.98 3.34 18.81
CA THR A 75 3.56 4.11 19.90
C THR A 75 4.85 4.79 19.45
N PHE A 76 5.27 5.82 20.19
CA PHE A 76 6.50 6.54 19.89
C PHE A 76 7.70 5.59 19.90
N GLY A 77 8.47 5.59 18.80
CA GLY A 77 9.64 4.72 18.62
C GLY A 77 9.37 3.36 17.96
N ASP A 78 8.13 3.05 17.57
CA ASP A 78 7.83 1.82 16.82
C ASP A 78 8.35 1.89 15.37
N PHE A 79 8.23 3.05 14.73
CA PHE A 79 8.72 3.35 13.38
C PHE A 79 8.67 4.86 13.12
N ASP A 80 9.28 5.27 12.01
CA ASP A 80 9.26 6.62 11.45
C ASP A 80 9.19 6.58 9.91
N TYR A 81 9.24 7.74 9.25
CA TYR A 81 9.26 7.80 7.78
C TYR A 81 10.48 7.16 7.14
N ASP A 82 11.61 7.19 7.85
CA ASP A 82 12.80 6.51 7.35
C ASP A 82 12.57 4.99 7.29
N THR A 83 11.83 4.45 8.25
CA THR A 83 11.41 3.04 8.25
C THR A 83 10.54 2.74 7.02
N TYR A 84 9.62 3.66 6.64
CA TYR A 84 8.84 3.50 5.41
C TYR A 84 9.73 3.42 4.16
N LEU A 85 10.72 4.31 4.07
CA LEU A 85 11.62 4.39 2.92
C LEU A 85 12.60 3.21 2.85
N ARG A 86 13.10 2.74 4.00
CA ARG A 86 14.07 1.64 4.07
C ARG A 86 13.42 0.26 3.94
N GLU A 87 12.19 0.10 4.39
CA GLU A 87 11.54 -1.21 4.53
C GLU A 87 10.23 -1.32 3.75
N ASP A 88 9.23 -0.50 4.09
CA ASP A 88 7.85 -0.69 3.59
C ASP A 88 7.75 -0.48 2.08
N LEU A 89 8.27 0.64 1.57
CA LEU A 89 8.18 0.98 0.16
C LEU A 89 9.01 0.04 -0.72
N PRO A 90 10.25 -0.34 -0.36
CA PRO A 90 10.97 -1.40 -1.07
C PRO A 90 10.24 -2.75 -1.05
N ALA A 91 9.66 -3.16 0.08
CA ALA A 91 8.91 -4.41 0.17
C ALA A 91 7.66 -4.40 -0.71
N ALA A 92 6.91 -3.30 -0.70
CA ALA A 92 5.74 -3.14 -1.58
C ALA A 92 6.14 -3.12 -3.06
N ALA A 93 7.19 -2.38 -3.42
CA ALA A 93 7.71 -2.34 -4.78
C ALA A 93 8.17 -3.72 -5.27
N ALA A 94 8.87 -4.49 -4.42
CA ALA A 94 9.28 -5.85 -4.73
C ALA A 94 8.07 -6.77 -4.96
N HIS A 95 7.05 -6.68 -4.10
CA HIS A 95 5.82 -7.45 -4.24
C HIS A 95 5.10 -7.14 -5.57
N ILE A 96 4.97 -5.85 -5.91
CA ILE A 96 4.35 -5.41 -7.17
C ILE A 96 5.17 -5.94 -8.36
N ALA A 97 6.50 -5.82 -8.31
CA ALA A 97 7.36 -6.33 -9.37
C ALA A 97 7.22 -7.86 -9.56
N GLU A 98 7.14 -8.62 -8.47
CA GLU A 98 6.92 -10.07 -8.50
C GLU A 98 5.55 -10.42 -9.11
N ARG A 99 4.48 -9.73 -8.70
CA ARG A 99 3.11 -10.00 -9.17
C ARG A 99 2.87 -9.60 -10.62
N THR A 100 3.52 -8.53 -11.07
CA THR A 100 3.32 -7.99 -12.43
C THR A 100 4.35 -8.49 -13.44
N GLY A 101 5.47 -9.06 -12.97
CA GLY A 101 6.66 -9.34 -13.80
C GLY A 101 7.35 -8.07 -14.33
N SER A 102 6.92 -6.87 -13.92
CA SER A 102 7.48 -5.62 -14.41
C SER A 102 8.77 -5.26 -13.66
N LYS A 103 9.79 -4.85 -14.42
CA LYS A 103 11.06 -4.32 -13.87
C LYS A 103 10.99 -2.82 -13.56
N ARG A 104 9.88 -2.16 -13.88
CA ARG A 104 9.68 -0.72 -13.72
C ARG A 104 8.28 -0.45 -13.19
N LEU A 105 8.16 0.53 -12.32
CA LEU A 105 6.89 1.02 -11.81
C LEU A 105 6.87 2.55 -11.84
N ALA A 106 5.67 3.12 -11.93
CA ALA A 106 5.45 4.53 -11.65
C ALA A 106 5.06 4.69 -10.17
N GLY A 107 5.60 5.70 -9.50
CA GLY A 107 5.24 6.04 -8.12
C GLY A 107 4.45 7.34 -8.06
N VAL A 108 3.39 7.37 -7.27
CA VAL A 108 2.63 8.58 -6.91
C VAL A 108 2.53 8.60 -5.39
N GLY A 109 2.96 9.70 -4.76
CA GLY A 109 2.90 9.92 -3.32
C GLY A 109 2.79 11.39 -2.99
#